data_AF-A0A0S6X4P7-F1
#
_entry.id   AF-A0A0S6X4P7-F1
#
_cell.length_a   1.000
_cell.length_b   1.000
_cell.length_c   1.000
_cell.angle_alpha   90.00
_cell.angle_beta   90.00
_cell.angle_gamma   90.00
#
_symmetry.space_group_name_H-M   'P 1'
#
loop_
_entity.id
_entity.type
_entity.pdbx_description
1 polymer ?
#
loop_
_entity_poly.entity_id
_entity_poly.type
_entity_poly.pdbx_seq_one_letter_code
_entity_poly.pdbx_strand_id
1 'polypeptide(L)'
;MPPVPKSTWLKMAVAGGAMCIGGPALIYYVSPSEEELFLRYNPELQRRSLANRAERQEDFDAFVTRLKRYSKSDKPIWTEWERDGQTRRDGVAAQVRAERRAEEEAAERRRAEIRAASTAGRE
;
A
#
# COMPACT_ATOMS: atom_id res chain seq x y z
N MET A 1 34.11 40.85 11.90
CA MET A 1 33.08 40.75 10.85
C MET A 1 32.35 42.08 10.80
N PRO A 2 32.25 42.77 9.65
CA PRO A 2 31.54 44.04 9.58
C PRO A 2 30.04 43.83 9.89
N PRO A 3 29.36 44.78 10.56
CA PRO A 3 27.94 44.67 10.86
C PRO A 3 27.12 44.71 9.57
N VAL A 4 26.30 43.68 9.34
CA VAL A 4 25.41 43.62 8.18
C VAL A 4 24.26 44.63 8.33
N PRO A 5 23.94 45.41 7.27
CA PRO A 5 22.89 46.40 7.34
C PRO A 5 21.50 45.73 7.41
N LYS A 6 20.55 46.37 8.09
CA LYS A 6 19.16 45.88 8.25
C LYS A 6 18.47 45.60 6.90
N SER A 7 18.85 46.31 5.85
CA SER A 7 18.35 46.09 4.49
C SER A 7 18.74 44.73 3.90
N THR A 8 19.89 44.18 4.28
CA THR A 8 20.32 42.83 3.85
C THR A 8 19.45 41.77 4.50
N TRP A 9 19.12 41.90 5.78
CA TRP A 9 18.18 41.00 6.47
C TRP A 9 16.79 41.03 5.84
N LEU A 10 16.29 42.22 5.49
CA LEU A 10 15.01 42.34 4.79
C LEU A 10 15.05 41.64 3.42
N LYS A 11 16.11 41.84 2.63
CA LYS A 11 16.27 41.15 1.34
C LYS A 11 16.36 39.62 1.50
N MET A 12 17.06 39.14 2.51
CA MET A 12 17.16 37.71 2.80
C MET A 12 15.81 37.13 3.23
N ALA A 13 15.04 37.83 4.06
CA ALA A 13 13.70 37.40 4.47
C ALA A 13 12.73 37.34 3.28
N VAL A 14 12.77 38.35 2.39
CA VAL A 14 11.95 38.36 1.17
C VAL A 14 12.35 37.24 0.22
N ALA A 15 13.64 37.06 -0.05
CA ALA A 15 14.13 36.01 -0.93
C ALA A 15 13.83 34.60 -0.37
N GLY A 16 14.04 34.39 0.93
CA GLY A 16 13.71 33.14 1.62
C GLY A 16 12.21 32.87 1.62
N GLY A 17 11.38 33.86 1.90
CA GLY A 17 9.92 33.75 1.83
C GLY A 17 9.43 33.42 0.42
N ALA A 18 9.97 34.10 -0.60
CA ALA A 18 9.65 33.83 -1.99
C ALA A 18 10.05 32.42 -2.42
N MET A 19 11.17 31.88 -1.94
CA MET A 19 11.58 30.51 -2.25
C MET A 19 10.70 29.47 -1.53
N CYS A 20 10.47 29.66 -0.23
CA CYS A 20 9.70 28.72 0.59
C CYS A 20 8.22 28.67 0.22
N ILE A 21 7.62 29.80 -0.20
CA ILE A 21 6.21 29.87 -0.59
C ILE A 21 6.05 29.74 -2.10
N GLY A 22 6.91 30.39 -2.87
CA GLY A 22 6.83 30.41 -4.33
C GLY A 22 7.12 29.07 -4.97
N GLY A 23 8.00 28.25 -4.37
CA GLY A 23 8.24 26.87 -4.85
C GLY A 23 6.96 26.03 -4.82
N PRO A 24 6.35 25.81 -3.63
CA PRO A 24 5.07 25.10 -3.52
C PRO A 24 3.95 25.75 -4.33
N ALA A 25 3.82 27.08 -4.32
CA ALA A 25 2.78 27.79 -5.06
C ALA A 25 2.88 27.57 -6.58
N LEU A 26 4.09 27.58 -7.14
CA LEU A 26 4.32 27.28 -8.55
C LEU A 26 3.94 25.83 -8.89
N ILE A 27 4.28 24.89 -8.02
CA ILE A 27 3.90 23.48 -8.20
C ILE A 27 2.39 23.33 -8.20
N TYR A 28 1.67 23.96 -7.26
CA TYR A 28 0.20 23.93 -7.23
C TYR A 28 -0.43 24.60 -8.46
N TYR A 29 0.22 25.62 -9.01
CA TYR A 29 -0.28 26.31 -10.21
C TYR A 29 -0.11 25.48 -11.48
N VAL A 30 1.01 24.77 -11.62
CA VAL A 30 1.33 24.00 -12.83
C VAL A 30 0.75 22.57 -12.79
N SER A 31 0.66 21.98 -11.60
CA SER A 31 0.19 20.61 -11.44
C SER A 31 -1.34 20.58 -11.53
N PRO A 32 -1.91 19.91 -12.54
CA PRO A 32 -3.36 19.81 -12.68
C PRO A 32 -3.98 19.09 -11.47
N SER A 33 -5.18 19.51 -11.08
CA SER A 33 -5.93 18.90 -9.98
C SER A 33 -6.32 17.45 -10.31
N GLU A 34 -6.57 16.63 -9.30
CA GLU A 34 -6.96 15.22 -9.49
C GLU A 34 -8.24 15.07 -10.33
N GLU A 35 -9.14 16.04 -10.27
CA GLU A 35 -10.40 16.05 -11.03
C GLU A 35 -10.17 16.31 -12.53
N GLU A 36 -9.28 17.25 -12.87
CA GLU A 36 -8.88 17.49 -14.25
C GLU A 36 -8.09 16.32 -14.82
N LEU A 37 -7.27 15.67 -13.99
CA LEU A 37 -6.55 14.45 -14.35
C LEU A 37 -7.53 13.30 -14.62
N PHE A 38 -8.57 13.17 -13.78
CA PHE A 38 -9.61 12.16 -13.92
C PHE A 38 -10.43 12.34 -15.20
N LEU A 39 -10.79 13.57 -15.56
CA LEU A 39 -11.50 13.90 -16.80
C LEU A 39 -10.70 13.55 -18.06
N ARG A 40 -9.36 13.60 -17.99
CA ARG A 40 -8.47 13.22 -19.09
C ARG A 40 -8.24 11.71 -19.21
N TYR A 41 -8.66 10.91 -18.22
CA TYR A 41 -8.53 9.46 -18.30
C TYR A 41 -9.50 8.82 -19.29
N ASN A 42 -9.07 7.70 -19.87
CA ASN A 42 -9.93 6.82 -20.66
C ASN A 42 -11.11 6.32 -19.79
N PRO A 43 -12.34 6.19 -20.32
CA PRO A 43 -13.52 5.74 -19.57
C PRO A 43 -13.34 4.44 -18.76
N GLU A 44 -12.46 3.52 -19.17
CA GLU A 44 -12.14 2.31 -18.39
C GLU A 44 -11.38 2.65 -17.10
N LEU A 45 -10.36 3.51 -17.20
CA LEU A 45 -9.55 3.96 -16.07
C LEU A 45 -10.35 4.82 -15.09
N GLN A 46 -11.32 5.60 -15.58
CA GLN A 46 -12.24 6.35 -14.73
C GLN A 46 -13.08 5.41 -13.85
N ARG A 47 -13.65 4.35 -14.44
CA ARG A 47 -14.43 3.36 -13.67
C ARG A 47 -13.57 2.64 -12.64
N ARG A 48 -12.36 2.21 -13.02
CA ARG A 48 -11.43 1.56 -12.11
C ARG A 48 -10.96 2.48 -11.00
N SER A 49 -10.69 3.74 -11.32
CA SER A 49 -10.37 4.76 -10.32
C SER A 49 -11.51 4.98 -9.34
N LEU A 50 -12.77 4.96 -9.78
CA LEU A 50 -13.94 5.12 -8.91
C LEU A 50 -14.17 3.89 -8.03
N ALA A 51 -14.07 2.69 -8.62
CA ALA A 51 -14.24 1.43 -7.90
C ALA A 51 -13.16 1.25 -6.82
N ASN A 52 -11.92 1.62 -7.11
CA ASN A 52 -10.80 1.43 -6.20
C ASN A 52 -10.62 2.59 -5.20
N ARG A 53 -11.53 3.59 -5.16
CA ARG A 53 -11.42 4.68 -4.15
C ARG A 53 -11.51 4.15 -2.73
N ALA A 54 -12.48 3.26 -2.47
CA ALA A 54 -12.66 2.66 -1.15
C ALA A 54 -11.44 1.81 -0.76
N GLU A 55 -10.99 0.95 -1.67
CA GLU A 55 -9.78 0.12 -1.49
C GLU A 55 -8.54 0.99 -1.19
N ARG A 56 -8.33 2.09 -1.93
CA ARG A 56 -7.21 3.02 -1.67
C ARG A 56 -7.30 3.68 -0.30
N GLN A 57 -8.50 4.04 0.14
CA GLN A 57 -8.70 4.64 1.46
C GLN A 57 -8.39 3.62 2.56
N GLU A 58 -8.90 2.40 2.42
CA GLU A 58 -8.63 1.30 3.34
C GLU A 58 -7.13 0.94 3.40
N ASP A 59 -6.47 0.87 2.25
CA ASP A 59 -5.03 0.64 2.14
C ASP A 59 -4.22 1.74 2.82
N PHE A 60 -4.64 3.00 2.66
CA PHE A 60 -4.02 4.15 3.29
C PHE A 60 -4.19 4.11 4.82
N ASP A 61 -5.40 3.83 5.30
CA ASP A 61 -5.69 3.71 6.73
C ASP A 61 -4.91 2.54 7.35
N ALA A 62 -4.83 1.40 6.66
CA ALA A 62 -4.03 0.25 7.05
C ALA A 62 -2.53 0.60 7.07
N PHE A 63 -2.04 1.33 6.07
CA PHE A 63 -0.67 1.83 6.02
C PHE A 63 -0.33 2.74 7.21
N VAL A 64 -1.15 3.76 7.47
CA VAL A 64 -0.96 4.68 8.60
C VAL A 64 -1.02 3.92 9.93
N THR A 65 -1.92 2.95 10.05
CA THR A 65 -2.03 2.09 11.25
C THR A 65 -0.75 1.29 11.48
N ARG A 66 -0.15 0.71 10.42
CA ARG A 66 1.15 0.02 10.50
C ARG A 66 2.27 0.97 10.87
N LEU A 67 2.31 2.16 10.27
CA LEU A 67 3.33 3.16 10.56
C LEU A 67 3.26 3.61 12.03
N LYS A 68 2.06 3.84 12.56
CA LYS A 68 1.82 4.13 13.98
C LYS A 68 2.29 2.98 14.88
N ARG A 69 2.16 1.73 14.43
CA ARG A 69 2.67 0.56 15.16
C ARG A 69 4.20 0.55 15.16
N TYR A 70 4.83 0.72 14.01
CA TYR A 70 6.29 0.73 13.90
C TYR A 70 6.93 1.90 14.65
N SER A 71 6.28 3.07 14.65
CA SER A 71 6.74 4.25 15.38
C SER A 71 6.77 4.05 16.90
N LYS A 72 6.05 3.06 17.44
CA LYS A 72 6.07 2.73 18.87
C LYS A 72 7.20 1.76 19.24
N SER A 73 7.91 1.22 18.26
CA SER A 73 9.04 0.34 18.48
C SER A 73 10.31 1.16 18.66
N ASP A 74 11.17 0.72 19.57
CA ASP A 74 12.52 1.28 19.74
C ASP A 74 13.45 0.95 18.56
N LYS A 75 12.98 0.12 17.62
CA LYS A 75 13.74 -0.26 16.42
C LYS A 75 13.44 0.68 15.25
N PRO A 76 14.40 0.85 14.34
CA PRO A 76 14.15 1.62 13.13
C PRO A 76 12.98 1.07 12.31
N ILE A 77 12.16 1.98 11.77
CA ILE A 77 10.92 1.64 11.03
C ILE A 77 11.18 0.68 9.87
N TRP A 78 12.32 0.81 9.17
CA TRP A 78 12.66 -0.05 8.04
C TRP A 78 12.90 -1.51 8.45
N THR A 79 13.45 -1.75 9.65
CA THR A 79 13.67 -3.10 10.17
C THR A 79 12.36 -3.79 10.54
N GLU A 80 11.41 -3.05 11.10
CA GLU A 80 10.07 -3.58 11.40
C GLU A 80 9.26 -3.84 10.14
N TRP A 81 9.38 -2.97 9.15
CA TRP A 81 8.76 -3.15 7.84
C TRP A 81 9.24 -4.44 7.17
N GLU A 82 10.56 -4.67 7.11
CA GLU A 82 11.12 -5.89 6.53
C GLU A 82 10.63 -7.14 7.25
N ARG A 83 10.54 -7.09 8.59
CA ARG A 83 10.05 -8.19 9.42
C ARG A 83 8.57 -8.47 9.18
N ASP A 84 7.74 -7.45 9.08
CA ASP A 84 6.31 -7.59 8.75
C ASP A 84 6.12 -8.12 7.32
N GLY A 85 6.96 -7.67 6.38
CA GLY A 85 7.01 -8.19 5.01
C GLY A 85 7.37 -9.67 4.92
N GLN A 86 8.39 -10.11 5.68
CA GLN A 86 8.75 -11.54 5.79
C GLN A 86 7.61 -12.35 6.41
N THR A 87 7.06 -11.88 7.53
CA THR A 87 5.94 -12.55 8.22
C THR A 87 4.72 -12.74 7.30
N ARG A 88 4.39 -11.73 6.48
CA ARG A 88 3.31 -11.86 5.48
C ARG A 88 3.61 -12.92 4.43
N ARG A 89 4.83 -12.92 3.87
CA ARG A 89 5.23 -13.90 2.86
C ARG A 89 5.19 -15.33 3.41
N ASP A 90 5.67 -15.52 4.63
CA ASP A 90 5.66 -16.80 5.30
C ASP A 90 4.24 -17.26 5.62
N GLY A 91 3.37 -16.34 6.05
CA GLY A 91 1.95 -16.60 6.27
C GLY A 91 1.21 -17.05 5.00
N VAL A 92 1.43 -16.37 3.88
CA VAL A 92 0.86 -16.77 2.57
C VAL A 92 1.39 -18.13 2.15
N ALA A 93 2.70 -18.36 2.25
CA ALA A 93 3.29 -19.65 1.93
C ALA A 93 2.77 -20.78 2.83
N ALA A 94 2.49 -20.51 4.10
CA ALA A 94 1.88 -21.45 5.02
C ALA A 94 0.43 -21.75 4.67
N GLN A 95 -0.37 -20.75 4.29
CA GLN A 95 -1.75 -20.92 3.85
C GLN A 95 -1.83 -21.78 2.58
N VAL A 96 -1.02 -21.47 1.55
CA VAL A 96 -0.98 -22.25 0.30
C VAL A 96 -0.60 -23.71 0.57
N ARG A 97 0.35 -23.95 1.48
CA ARG A 97 0.71 -25.33 1.89
C ARG A 97 -0.42 -26.03 2.64
N ALA A 98 -1.19 -25.32 3.46
CA ALA A 98 -2.33 -25.88 4.17
C ALA A 98 -3.48 -26.22 3.23
N GLU A 99 -3.80 -25.35 2.27
CA GLU A 99 -4.79 -25.62 1.22
C GLU A 99 -4.43 -26.85 0.40
N ARG A 100 -3.19 -26.94 -0.07
CA ARG A 100 -2.69 -28.12 -0.80
C ARG A 100 -2.90 -29.42 -0.04
N ARG A 101 -2.58 -29.43 1.26
CA ARG A 101 -2.78 -30.61 2.11
C ARG A 101 -4.26 -30.95 2.26
N ALA A 102 -5.12 -29.96 2.45
CA ALA A 102 -6.56 -30.16 2.55
C ALA A 102 -7.17 -30.70 1.23
N GLU A 103 -6.68 -30.22 0.08
CA GLU A 103 -7.08 -30.72 -1.24
C GLU A 103 -6.64 -32.17 -1.47
N GLU A 104 -5.40 -32.51 -1.08
CA GLU A 104 -4.87 -33.88 -1.15
C GLU A 104 -5.69 -34.84 -0.29
N GLU A 105 -5.98 -34.47 0.96
CA GLU A 105 -6.83 -35.26 1.88
C GLU A 105 -8.26 -35.42 1.33
N ALA A 106 -8.83 -34.37 0.75
CA ALA A 106 -10.16 -34.44 0.13
C ALA A 106 -10.17 -35.34 -1.11
N ALA A 107 -9.10 -35.32 -1.92
CA ALA A 107 -8.95 -36.19 -3.08
C ALA A 107 -8.78 -37.66 -2.68
N GLU A 108 -8.04 -37.95 -1.61
CA GLU A 108 -7.89 -39.30 -1.07
C GLU A 108 -9.21 -39.85 -0.53
N ARG A 109 -9.99 -39.05 0.21
CA ARG A 109 -11.33 -39.42 0.68
C ARG A 109 -12.26 -39.77 -0.49
N ARG A 110 -12.29 -38.94 -1.53
CA ARG A 110 -13.08 -39.20 -2.76
C ARG A 110 -12.65 -40.51 -3.45
N ARG A 111 -11.34 -40.78 -3.52
CA ARG A 111 -10.82 -42.03 -4.10
C ARG A 111 -11.21 -43.26 -3.28
N ALA A 112 -11.23 -43.16 -1.95
CA ALA A 112 -11.64 -44.23 -1.06
C ALA A 112 -13.15 -44.52 -1.19
N GLU A 113 -13.99 -43.48 -1.27
CA GLU A 113 -15.44 -43.60 -1.49
C GLU A 113 -15.76 -44.29 -2.83
N ILE A 114 -15.11 -43.89 -3.93
CA ILE A 114 -15.29 -44.51 -5.25
C ILE A 114 -14.86 -45.98 -5.21
N ARG A 115 -13.75 -46.28 -4.53
CA ARG A 115 -13.27 -47.67 -4.39
C ARG A 115 -14.25 -48.53 -3.61
N ALA A 116 -14.77 -48.02 -2.48
CA ALA A 116 -15.76 -48.72 -1.67
C ALA A 116 -17.09 -48.93 -2.43
N ALA A 117 -17.55 -47.92 -3.17
CA ALA A 117 -18.74 -48.04 -4.03
C ALA A 117 -18.54 -49.06 -5.17
N SER A 118 -17.34 -49.12 -5.76
CA SER A 118 -17.02 -50.07 -6.83
C SER A 118 -16.99 -51.53 -6.38
N THR A 119 -16.63 -51.78 -5.11
CA THR A 119 -16.61 -53.13 -4.52
C THR A 119 -17.99 -53.56 -4.06
N ALA A 120 -18.85 -52.64 -3.60
CA ALA A 120 -20.21 -52.94 -3.16
C ALA A 120 -21.20 -53.22 -4.30
N GLY A 121 -20.91 -52.77 -5.53
CA GLY A 121 -21.73 -53.05 -6.72
C GLY A 121 -21.38 -54.34 -7.45
N ARG A 122 -20.51 -55.19 -6.90
CA ARG A 122 -19.98 -56.41 -7.54
C ARG A 122 -20.36 -57.72 -6.83
N GLU A 123 -21.22 -57.63 -5.82
CA GLU A 123 -21.91 -58.76 -5.16
C GLU A 123 -23.41 -58.69 -5.48
#